data_AF-A0A7V5BF26-F1
#
_entry.id   AF-A0A7V5BF26-F1
#
_cell.length_a   1.000
_cell.length_b   1.000
_cell.length_c   1.000
_cell.angle_alpha   90.00
_cell.angle_beta   90.00
_cell.angle_gamma   90.00
#
_symmetry.space_group_name_H-M   'P 1'
#
loop_
_entity.id
_entity.type
_entity.pdbx_description
1 polymer ?
#
loop_
_entity_poly.entity_id
_entity_poly.type
_entity_poly.pdbx_seq_one_letter_code
_entity_poly.pdbx_strand_id
1 'polypeptide(L)'
;MRRTTKLLAIIAAVAISLLWSKYPDENTGKLKYADTTIIKGNTTLDGNTELIAGLISPGNSPGKITVTGDFTMGSSATYKCELKDLSGAGTGHDQIDVSGNITLDGTLEVVLDGYTPNDSDHFDIIAYGGTVSGTFSITGLPAGWDIDYGLITANTITLYGPASALPIELLNFNATKKQDRIAVSWQTTSEQNSDYFDIEHSNDARYFQKLGSTKAQGTSYEVRNYTYTHQSPSKGINYYRLKQVDMDGKFTYSNIVSAKIGKEEISFYPNPATGTISFNRPVETVTIYDLMGKEVLKKKQVESVL
;
A
#
# COMPACT_ATOMS: atom_id res chain seq x y z
N MET A 1 80.81 -1.39 -23.63
CA MET A 1 80.15 -1.99 -22.46
C MET A 1 79.45 -0.87 -21.67
N ARG A 2 78.12 -0.98 -21.53
CA ARG A 2 77.20 -0.26 -20.62
C ARG A 2 76.97 1.26 -20.82
N ARG A 3 75.91 1.56 -21.58
CA ARG A 3 74.94 2.62 -21.25
C ARG A 3 73.97 2.11 -20.16
N THR A 4 73.24 3.06 -19.56
CA THR A 4 72.02 2.94 -18.71
C THR A 4 72.17 2.67 -17.21
N THR A 5 72.24 3.75 -16.41
CA THR A 5 71.67 3.80 -15.04
C THR A 5 71.14 5.20 -14.74
N LYS A 6 70.10 5.63 -15.46
CA LYS A 6 69.22 6.76 -15.08
C LYS A 6 67.80 6.43 -15.54
N LEU A 7 67.26 5.35 -14.98
CA LEU A 7 65.86 4.97 -15.14
C LEU A 7 65.41 4.15 -13.93
N LEU A 8 65.62 4.65 -12.71
CA LEU A 8 65.16 3.97 -11.50
C LEU A 8 64.63 4.92 -10.41
N ALA A 9 64.33 6.18 -10.74
CA ALA A 9 63.86 7.17 -9.76
C ALA A 9 62.42 7.67 -9.98
N ILE A 10 61.70 7.19 -11.00
CA ILE A 10 60.31 7.61 -11.28
C ILE A 10 59.29 6.50 -10.94
N ILE A 11 59.73 5.26 -10.73
CA ILE A 11 58.81 4.14 -10.41
C ILE A 11 58.55 4.02 -8.89
N ALA A 12 59.35 4.66 -8.03
CA ALA A 12 59.15 4.60 -6.57
C ALA A 12 58.05 5.54 -6.03
N ALA A 13 57.58 6.53 -6.80
CA ALA A 13 56.53 7.45 -6.37
C ALA A 13 55.10 6.99 -6.73
N VAL A 14 54.95 6.06 -7.69
CA VAL A 14 53.62 5.54 -8.09
C VAL A 14 53.25 4.25 -7.34
N ALA A 15 54.23 3.55 -6.76
CA ALA A 15 53.98 2.36 -5.94
C ALA A 15 53.64 2.68 -4.47
N ILE A 16 53.95 3.89 -3.98
CA ILE A 16 53.64 4.28 -2.59
C ILE A 16 52.17 4.74 -2.44
N SER A 17 51.52 5.23 -3.50
CA SER A 17 50.11 5.66 -3.44
C SER A 17 49.10 4.52 -3.57
N LEU A 18 49.52 3.33 -4.02
CA LEU A 18 48.66 2.14 -4.14
C LEU A 18 48.73 1.21 -2.93
N LEU A 19 49.66 1.44 -1.98
CA LEU A 19 49.80 0.62 -0.79
C LEU A 19 48.95 1.09 0.40
N TRP A 20 48.30 2.27 0.36
CA TRP A 20 47.48 2.80 1.46
C TRP A 20 46.00 2.42 1.47
N SER A 21 45.50 1.64 0.49
CA SER A 21 44.05 1.38 0.37
C SER A 21 43.51 0.24 1.24
N LYS A 22 44.32 -0.40 2.11
CA LYS A 22 43.87 -1.50 2.98
C LYS A 22 44.74 -1.65 4.22
N TYR A 23 44.45 -0.91 5.28
CA TYR A 23 45.00 -1.15 6.61
C TYR A 23 43.87 -1.48 7.58
N PRO A 24 43.96 -2.53 8.41
CA PRO A 24 43.21 -2.55 9.66
C PRO A 24 43.68 -1.35 10.48
N ASP A 25 42.79 -0.44 10.86
CA ASP A 25 43.15 0.59 11.82
C ASP A 25 43.48 -0.10 13.15
N GLU A 26 44.74 -0.05 13.54
CA GLU A 26 45.31 -0.72 14.73
C GLU A 26 44.63 -0.25 16.03
N ASN A 27 43.92 0.88 15.99
CA ASN A 27 43.18 1.43 17.13
C ASN A 27 41.67 1.10 17.12
N THR A 28 41.08 0.65 16.01
CA THR A 28 39.62 0.44 15.91
C THR A 28 39.18 -0.90 15.30
N GLY A 29 40.10 -1.68 14.71
CA GLY A 29 39.78 -2.98 14.08
C GLY A 29 38.89 -2.88 12.83
N LYS A 30 38.80 -1.70 12.20
CA LYS A 30 37.97 -1.45 11.01
C LYS A 30 38.77 -1.54 9.72
N LEU A 31 38.18 -2.12 8.67
CA LEU A 31 38.66 -2.00 7.29
C LEU A 31 38.25 -0.64 6.74
N LYS A 32 39.21 0.29 6.62
CA LYS A 32 38.98 1.63 6.08
C LYS A 32 39.27 1.68 4.58
N TYR A 33 38.28 2.16 3.83
CA TYR A 33 38.36 2.41 2.39
C TYR A 33 38.16 3.91 2.15
N ALA A 34 39.05 4.53 1.38
CA ALA A 34 39.07 5.99 1.16
C ALA A 34 39.33 6.33 -0.32
N ASP A 35 39.15 7.61 -0.66
CA ASP A 35 39.46 8.18 -1.99
C ASP A 35 38.72 7.46 -3.15
N THR A 36 39.39 7.16 -4.28
CA THR A 36 38.81 6.50 -5.47
C THR A 36 38.56 4.99 -5.29
N THR A 37 38.33 4.50 -4.07
CA THR A 37 38.13 3.06 -3.84
C THR A 37 36.87 2.57 -4.58
N ILE A 38 36.97 1.41 -5.23
CA ILE A 38 35.86 0.75 -5.90
C ILE A 38 35.72 -0.66 -5.31
N ILE A 39 34.63 -0.91 -4.58
CA ILE A 39 34.24 -2.23 -4.09
C ILE A 39 33.15 -2.75 -5.03
N LYS A 40 33.43 -3.84 -5.74
CA LYS A 40 32.54 -4.41 -6.75
C LYS A 40 32.47 -5.93 -6.72
N GLY A 41 31.41 -6.47 -7.33
CA GLY A 41 31.21 -7.91 -7.51
C GLY A 41 30.47 -8.58 -6.34
N ASN A 42 30.59 -9.90 -6.25
CA ASN A 42 30.02 -10.70 -5.18
C ASN A 42 31.14 -11.06 -4.19
N THR A 43 31.20 -10.39 -3.04
CA THR A 43 32.33 -10.54 -2.12
C THR A 43 31.94 -10.37 -0.66
N THR A 44 32.83 -10.79 0.24
CA THR A 44 32.69 -10.62 1.69
C THR A 44 33.78 -9.69 2.20
N LEU A 45 33.40 -8.63 2.91
CA LEU A 45 34.25 -7.75 3.68
C LEU A 45 34.22 -8.21 5.13
N ASP A 46 35.34 -8.78 5.59
CA ASP A 46 35.42 -9.37 6.92
C ASP A 46 35.66 -8.29 8.00
N GLY A 47 34.77 -8.23 8.99
CA GLY A 47 34.79 -7.28 10.09
C GLY A 47 34.09 -5.96 9.79
N ASN A 48 34.30 -5.02 10.72
CA ASN A 48 33.74 -3.67 10.63
C ASN A 48 34.35 -2.95 9.41
N THR A 49 33.51 -2.38 8.56
CA THR A 49 33.90 -1.72 7.31
C THR A 49 33.50 -0.26 7.33
N GLU A 50 34.43 0.62 6.95
CA GLU A 50 34.21 2.06 6.84
C GLU A 50 34.61 2.53 5.43
N LEU A 51 33.63 2.95 4.63
CA LEU A 51 33.82 3.54 3.32
C LEU A 51 33.70 5.07 3.45
N ILE A 52 34.84 5.73 3.63
CA ILE A 52 34.92 7.18 3.87
C ILE A 52 34.60 7.96 2.59
N ALA A 53 35.10 7.45 1.45
CA ALA A 53 34.83 7.95 0.11
C ALA A 53 35.01 6.81 -0.91
N GLY A 54 34.42 6.97 -2.10
CA GLY A 54 34.51 5.99 -3.18
C GLY A 54 33.19 5.28 -3.48
N LEU A 55 33.24 4.24 -4.31
CA LEU A 55 32.08 3.53 -4.84
C LEU A 55 32.00 2.11 -4.25
N ILE A 56 30.83 1.75 -3.73
CA ILE A 56 30.42 0.36 -3.51
C ILE A 56 29.29 0.03 -4.49
N SER A 57 29.43 -1.07 -5.23
CA SER A 57 28.50 -1.46 -6.30
C SER A 57 28.54 -2.99 -6.43
N PRO A 58 27.64 -3.71 -5.75
CA PRO A 58 27.52 -5.15 -5.90
C PRO A 58 27.40 -5.54 -7.39
N GLY A 59 28.14 -6.56 -7.84
CA GLY A 59 27.90 -7.25 -9.12
C GLY A 59 28.12 -6.55 -10.48
N ASN A 60 28.02 -7.37 -11.55
CA ASN A 60 27.80 -7.01 -12.96
C ASN A 60 26.41 -7.59 -13.32
N SER A 61 25.33 -6.88 -13.01
CA SER A 61 23.93 -7.30 -13.20
C SER A 61 23.50 -8.57 -12.43
N PRO A 62 22.58 -8.41 -11.46
CA PRO A 62 22.77 -7.89 -10.11
C PRO A 62 23.70 -8.74 -9.21
N GLY A 63 24.09 -8.22 -8.04
CA GLY A 63 25.03 -8.88 -7.13
C GLY A 63 24.86 -8.56 -5.63
N LYS A 64 25.69 -9.19 -4.81
CA LYS A 64 25.60 -9.11 -3.34
C LYS A 64 26.96 -8.95 -2.68
N ILE A 65 27.08 -7.96 -1.81
CA ILE A 65 28.27 -7.77 -0.96
C ILE A 65 27.87 -8.04 0.49
N THR A 66 28.67 -8.83 1.21
CA THR A 66 28.45 -9.11 2.63
C THR A 66 29.50 -8.41 3.48
N VAL A 67 29.10 -7.76 4.56
CA VAL A 67 29.94 -7.17 5.61
C VAL A 67 29.68 -7.95 6.90
N THR A 68 30.70 -8.61 7.45
CA THR A 68 30.53 -9.47 8.64
C THR A 68 30.60 -8.71 9.98
N GLY A 69 30.69 -7.38 9.95
CA GLY A 69 30.56 -6.49 11.10
C GLY A 69 29.69 -5.25 10.82
N ASP A 70 29.99 -4.15 11.51
CA ASP A 70 29.34 -2.85 11.28
C ASP A 70 29.74 -2.24 9.92
N PHE A 71 28.84 -1.49 9.29
CA PHE A 71 29.10 -0.77 8.04
C PHE A 71 28.89 0.74 8.20
N THR A 72 29.90 1.53 7.85
CA THR A 72 29.85 3.00 7.90
C THR A 72 30.14 3.58 6.53
N MET A 73 29.27 4.46 6.03
CA MET A 73 29.50 5.29 4.84
C MET A 73 29.74 6.74 5.23
N GLY A 74 30.73 7.37 4.61
CA GLY A 74 30.99 8.81 4.73
C GLY A 74 30.29 9.63 3.64
N SER A 75 30.17 10.94 3.84
CA SER A 75 29.53 11.91 2.92
C SER A 75 30.02 11.89 1.47
N SER A 76 31.24 11.41 1.21
CA SER A 76 31.82 11.32 -0.13
C SER A 76 31.76 9.90 -0.72
N ALA A 77 31.08 8.96 -0.05
CA ALA A 77 30.87 7.61 -0.54
C ALA A 77 29.59 7.51 -1.39
N THR A 78 29.59 6.57 -2.33
CA THR A 78 28.43 6.25 -3.17
C THR A 78 28.14 4.76 -3.12
N TYR A 79 26.91 4.39 -2.80
CA TYR A 79 26.37 3.06 -3.06
C TYR A 79 25.60 3.12 -4.38
N LYS A 80 26.09 2.39 -5.39
CA LYS A 80 25.41 2.23 -6.67
C LYS A 80 24.69 0.89 -6.68
N CYS A 81 23.37 0.94 -6.80
CA CYS A 81 22.47 -0.20 -6.69
C CYS A 81 21.72 -0.42 -8.00
N GLU A 82 21.88 -1.59 -8.62
CA GLU A 82 21.18 -2.00 -9.85
C GLU A 82 19.86 -2.70 -9.53
N LEU A 83 18.78 -2.30 -10.22
CA LEU A 83 17.45 -2.91 -10.16
C LEU A 83 17.10 -3.48 -11.54
N LYS A 84 16.82 -4.78 -11.63
CA LYS A 84 16.49 -5.48 -12.87
C LYS A 84 15.10 -6.11 -12.83
N ASP A 85 14.80 -6.90 -11.81
CA ASP A 85 13.52 -7.58 -11.63
C ASP A 85 13.36 -8.08 -10.18
N LEU A 86 12.17 -8.60 -9.86
CA LEU A 86 11.84 -9.10 -8.52
C LEU A 86 12.34 -10.55 -8.25
N SER A 87 13.33 -11.05 -9.00
CA SER A 87 13.84 -12.42 -8.80
C SER A 87 14.61 -12.64 -7.49
N GLY A 88 14.89 -11.56 -6.75
CA GLY A 88 15.50 -11.60 -5.43
C GLY A 88 16.85 -10.88 -5.35
N ALA A 89 17.38 -10.74 -4.12
CA ALA A 89 18.63 -10.06 -3.87
C ALA A 89 19.84 -10.81 -4.47
N GLY A 90 20.72 -10.07 -5.13
CA GLY A 90 21.88 -10.61 -5.84
C GLY A 90 21.59 -11.27 -7.19
N THR A 91 20.32 -11.32 -7.63
CA THR A 91 19.93 -11.84 -8.96
C THR A 91 19.03 -10.89 -9.74
N GLY A 92 18.09 -10.25 -9.05
CA GLY A 92 17.14 -9.28 -9.59
C GLY A 92 17.42 -7.84 -9.14
N HIS A 93 18.14 -7.66 -8.05
CA HIS A 93 18.64 -6.37 -7.60
C HIS A 93 19.91 -6.50 -6.76
N ASP A 94 20.68 -5.43 -6.67
CA ASP A 94 21.86 -5.37 -5.81
C ASP A 94 21.48 -5.29 -4.34
N GLN A 95 22.25 -5.97 -3.49
CA GLN A 95 22.09 -5.90 -2.04
C GLN A 95 23.43 -5.84 -1.31
N ILE A 96 23.49 -5.04 -0.25
CA ILE A 96 24.54 -5.12 0.76
C ILE A 96 23.97 -5.82 2.00
N ASP A 97 24.60 -6.90 2.45
CA ASP A 97 24.28 -7.57 3.71
C ASP A 97 25.24 -7.11 4.80
N VAL A 98 24.73 -6.64 5.93
CA VAL A 98 25.54 -6.18 7.05
C VAL A 98 25.15 -6.97 8.30
N SER A 99 26.07 -7.71 8.92
CA SER A 99 25.72 -8.46 10.14
C SER A 99 25.49 -7.54 11.35
N GLY A 100 26.12 -6.36 11.36
CA GLY A 100 26.11 -5.40 12.46
C GLY A 100 25.27 -4.15 12.21
N ASN A 101 25.68 -3.05 12.85
CA ASN A 101 25.06 -1.74 12.73
C ASN A 101 25.43 -1.05 11.42
N ILE A 102 24.58 -0.12 10.99
CA ILE A 102 24.77 0.72 9.82
C ILE A 102 24.79 2.19 10.23
N THR A 103 25.76 2.93 9.70
CA THR A 103 25.81 4.39 9.74
C THR A 103 25.90 4.92 8.31
N LEU A 104 24.87 5.64 7.86
CA LEU A 104 24.73 6.14 6.50
C LEU A 104 25.02 7.63 6.40
N ASP A 105 25.71 7.98 5.33
CA ASP A 105 25.91 9.32 4.80
C ASP A 105 26.18 9.15 3.28
N GLY A 106 26.43 10.23 2.57
CA GLY A 106 26.81 10.17 1.17
C GLY A 106 25.63 9.87 0.25
N THR A 107 25.87 9.19 -0.86
CA THR A 107 24.90 9.05 -1.96
C THR A 107 24.48 7.61 -2.23
N LEU A 108 23.18 7.40 -2.41
CA LEU A 108 22.62 6.22 -3.09
C LEU A 108 22.33 6.57 -4.55
N GLU A 109 22.95 5.87 -5.49
CA GLU A 109 22.70 5.94 -6.92
C GLU A 109 21.94 4.69 -7.38
N VAL A 110 20.65 4.85 -7.72
CA VAL A 110 19.82 3.76 -8.24
C VAL A 110 19.94 3.69 -9.77
N VAL A 111 20.18 2.49 -10.29
CA VAL A 111 20.28 2.21 -11.73
C VAL A 111 19.21 1.21 -12.14
N LEU A 112 18.42 1.52 -13.17
CA LEU A 112 17.43 0.59 -13.72
C LEU A 112 18.08 -0.23 -14.86
N ASP A 113 18.41 -1.49 -14.61
CA ASP A 113 18.95 -2.45 -15.59
C ASP A 113 17.80 -3.10 -16.37
N GLY A 114 17.14 -2.28 -17.20
CA GLY A 114 15.97 -2.70 -17.98
C GLY A 114 14.68 -2.87 -17.15
N TYR A 115 14.74 -2.65 -15.84
CA TYR A 115 13.57 -2.65 -14.97
C TYR A 115 12.63 -1.49 -15.32
N THR A 116 11.34 -1.81 -15.46
CA THR A 116 10.27 -0.81 -15.58
C THR A 116 9.57 -0.70 -14.22
N PRO A 117 9.67 0.46 -13.54
CA PRO A 117 9.06 0.65 -12.23
C PRO A 117 7.55 0.44 -12.26
N ASN A 118 7.04 -0.42 -11.36
CA ASN A 118 5.61 -0.58 -11.12
C ASN A 118 5.24 -0.14 -9.71
N ASP A 119 3.97 0.22 -9.56
CA ASP A 119 3.39 0.50 -8.25
C ASP A 119 3.48 -0.75 -7.35
N SER A 120 3.67 -0.55 -6.05
CA SER A 120 3.83 -1.59 -5.02
C SER A 120 5.06 -2.52 -5.13
N ASP A 121 5.90 -2.39 -6.15
CA ASP A 121 7.16 -3.13 -6.19
C ASP A 121 8.10 -2.66 -5.07
N HIS A 122 8.92 -3.56 -4.53
CA HIS A 122 9.88 -3.25 -3.47
C HIS A 122 11.19 -4.01 -3.65
N PHE A 123 12.29 -3.40 -3.21
CA PHE A 123 13.64 -3.95 -3.27
C PHE A 123 14.39 -3.71 -1.96
N ASP A 124 14.82 -4.79 -1.31
CA ASP A 124 15.63 -4.71 -0.10
C ASP A 124 17.09 -4.50 -0.48
N ILE A 125 17.50 -3.24 -0.59
CA ILE A 125 18.83 -2.87 -1.09
C ILE A 125 19.94 -3.01 -0.05
N ILE A 126 19.59 -3.04 1.24
CA ILE A 126 20.50 -3.38 2.34
C ILE A 126 19.76 -4.24 3.36
N ALA A 127 20.32 -5.37 3.77
CA ALA A 127 19.85 -6.15 4.90
C ALA A 127 20.80 -5.99 6.08
N TYR A 128 20.29 -5.92 7.31
CA TYR A 128 21.12 -5.67 8.48
C TYR A 128 20.72 -6.38 9.78
N GLY A 129 21.72 -6.76 10.59
CA GLY A 129 21.51 -7.42 11.88
C GLY A 129 21.47 -6.48 13.10
N GLY A 130 21.97 -5.25 12.98
CA GLY A 130 22.04 -4.26 14.06
C GLY A 130 21.01 -3.12 13.95
N THR A 131 21.46 -1.89 14.18
CA THR A 131 20.67 -0.66 14.06
C THR A 131 21.09 0.17 12.85
N VAL A 132 20.19 1.00 12.30
CA VAL A 132 20.50 1.97 11.25
C VAL A 132 20.49 3.37 11.85
N SER A 133 21.45 4.19 11.41
CA SER A 133 21.54 5.63 11.72
C SER A 133 21.96 6.41 10.48
N GLY A 134 21.49 7.65 10.33
CA GLY A 134 21.76 8.48 9.16
C GLY A 134 20.90 8.14 7.93
N THR A 135 21.11 8.86 6.83
CA THR A 135 20.34 8.72 5.58
C THR A 135 21.24 8.98 4.37
N PHE A 136 20.78 8.59 3.18
CA PHE A 136 21.43 8.91 1.92
C PHE A 136 20.94 10.24 1.34
N SER A 137 21.79 10.92 0.57
CA SER A 137 21.35 11.71 -0.58
C SER A 137 21.02 10.76 -1.73
N ILE A 138 19.92 10.95 -2.44
CA ILE A 138 19.42 9.96 -3.40
C ILE A 138 19.48 10.50 -4.83
N THR A 139 19.91 9.68 -5.77
CA THR A 139 19.84 9.93 -7.21
C THR A 139 19.39 8.68 -7.98
N GLY A 140 18.70 8.87 -9.10
CA GLY A 140 18.26 7.77 -9.96
C GLY A 140 17.02 7.00 -9.47
N LEU A 141 16.45 7.37 -8.32
CA LEU A 141 15.21 6.77 -7.82
C LEU A 141 14.03 7.10 -8.75
N PRO A 142 13.17 6.13 -9.12
CA PRO A 142 12.01 6.39 -9.96
C PRO A 142 11.05 7.41 -9.32
N ALA A 143 10.28 8.12 -10.15
CA ALA A 143 9.32 9.10 -9.66
C ALA A 143 8.23 8.43 -8.80
N GLY A 144 7.96 9.00 -7.62
CA GLY A 144 6.95 8.52 -6.68
C GLY A 144 7.41 7.37 -5.77
N TRP A 145 8.61 6.82 -6.00
CA TRP A 145 9.23 5.85 -5.11
C TRP A 145 9.83 6.56 -3.90
N ASP A 146 9.91 5.84 -2.79
CA ASP A 146 10.53 6.32 -1.55
C ASP A 146 11.37 5.20 -0.92
N ILE A 147 12.09 5.54 0.16
CA ILE A 147 12.99 4.64 0.88
C ILE A 147 12.54 4.47 2.32
N ASP A 148 12.48 3.22 2.77
CA ASP A 148 12.29 2.88 4.18
C ASP A 148 13.65 2.52 4.79
N TYR A 149 14.05 3.23 5.83
CA TYR A 149 15.29 2.97 6.58
C TYR A 149 15.06 2.01 7.76
N GLY A 150 14.21 1.00 7.56
CA GLY A 150 13.89 -0.01 8.54
C GLY A 150 12.84 0.39 9.58
N LEU A 151 12.01 1.39 9.26
CA LEU A 151 10.91 1.84 10.11
C LEU A 151 9.61 1.05 9.86
N ILE A 152 9.43 0.55 8.63
CA ILE A 152 8.26 -0.22 8.21
C ILE A 152 8.62 -1.70 8.12
N THR A 153 9.70 -2.02 7.41
CA THR A 153 10.25 -3.38 7.27
C THR A 153 11.48 -3.50 8.17
N ALA A 154 11.33 -4.15 9.32
CA ALA A 154 12.44 -4.34 10.23
C ALA A 154 13.61 -5.09 9.55
N ASN A 155 14.84 -4.67 9.86
CA ASN A 155 16.09 -5.31 9.41
C ASN A 155 16.43 -5.16 7.92
N THR A 156 15.72 -4.30 7.18
CA THR A 156 16.08 -3.94 5.80
C THR A 156 16.00 -2.44 5.57
N ILE A 157 16.78 -1.96 4.61
CA ILE A 157 16.57 -0.68 3.95
C ILE A 157 15.96 -0.99 2.59
N THR A 158 14.74 -0.53 2.38
CA THR A 158 13.89 -0.97 1.28
C THR A 158 13.54 0.21 0.39
N LEU A 159 13.77 0.09 -0.91
CA LEU A 159 13.17 0.97 -1.91
C LEU A 159 11.78 0.45 -2.20
N TYR A 160 10.77 1.30 -2.19
CA TYR A 160 9.41 0.89 -2.51
C TYR A 160 8.74 1.88 -3.46
N GLY A 161 8.01 1.33 -4.42
CA GLY A 161 7.15 2.09 -5.30
C GLY A 161 5.98 2.70 -4.54
N PRO A 162 5.35 3.75 -5.11
CA PRO A 162 4.09 4.21 -4.56
C PRO A 162 3.16 3.01 -4.52
N ALA A 163 2.47 2.82 -3.39
CA ALA A 163 1.53 1.73 -3.31
C ALA A 163 0.53 1.89 -4.46
N SER A 164 0.33 0.82 -5.22
CA SER A 164 -0.78 0.71 -6.15
C SER A 164 -2.00 1.02 -5.32
N ALA A 165 -2.79 2.02 -5.72
CA ALA A 165 -4.09 2.28 -5.11
C ALA A 165 -4.84 0.95 -5.11
N LEU A 166 -4.83 0.27 -3.96
CA LEU A 166 -5.66 -0.90 -3.78
C LEU A 166 -7.08 -0.35 -3.83
N PRO A 167 -8.01 -1.03 -4.51
CA PRO A 167 -9.41 -0.68 -4.38
C PRO A 167 -9.71 -0.60 -2.88
N ILE A 168 -10.18 0.57 -2.42
CA ILE A 168 -10.58 0.75 -1.02
C ILE A 168 -11.45 -0.45 -0.63
N GLU A 169 -10.97 -1.26 0.31
CA GLU A 169 -11.70 -2.44 0.75
C GLU A 169 -12.88 -1.98 1.61
N LEU A 170 -14.02 -1.84 0.94
CA LEU A 170 -15.30 -1.45 1.54
C LEU A 170 -15.80 -2.57 2.46
N LEU A 171 -15.75 -2.33 3.76
CA LEU A 171 -16.50 -3.13 4.71
C LEU A 171 -17.93 -2.59 4.81
N ASN A 172 -18.92 -3.49 4.77
CA ASN A 172 -20.29 -3.21 5.19
C ASN A 172 -20.97 -1.98 4.53
N PHE A 173 -20.96 -1.88 3.20
CA PHE A 173 -21.83 -0.94 2.50
C PHE A 173 -23.31 -1.36 2.67
N ASN A 174 -24.16 -0.46 3.18
CA ASN A 174 -25.56 -0.74 3.47
C ASN A 174 -26.45 0.49 3.26
N ALA A 175 -27.72 0.26 2.89
CA ALA A 175 -28.77 1.27 2.90
C ALA A 175 -29.91 0.81 3.83
N THR A 176 -30.21 1.61 4.85
CA THR A 176 -31.24 1.30 5.85
C THR A 176 -32.30 2.39 5.87
N LYS A 177 -33.58 2.00 5.78
CA LYS A 177 -34.72 2.91 5.96
C LYS A 177 -34.77 3.44 7.40
N LYS A 178 -34.89 4.75 7.55
CA LYS A 178 -35.14 5.45 8.81
C LYS A 178 -36.33 6.40 8.61
N GLN A 179 -37.52 5.97 9.01
CA GLN A 179 -38.79 6.65 8.72
C GLN A 179 -38.98 6.83 7.20
N ASP A 180 -39.07 8.07 6.72
CA ASP A 180 -39.22 8.43 5.29
C ASP A 180 -37.89 8.80 4.63
N ARG A 181 -36.77 8.46 5.27
CA ARG A 181 -35.40 8.70 4.79
C ARG A 181 -34.65 7.39 4.66
N ILE A 182 -33.53 7.41 3.93
CA ILE A 182 -32.60 6.28 3.84
C ILE A 182 -31.23 6.75 4.34
N ALA A 183 -30.71 6.03 5.34
CA ALA A 183 -29.33 6.17 5.78
C ALA A 183 -28.47 5.18 4.99
N VAL A 184 -27.51 5.72 4.24
CA VAL A 184 -26.50 4.96 3.51
C VAL A 184 -25.22 5.00 4.33
N SER A 185 -24.73 3.85 4.77
CA SER A 185 -23.54 3.75 5.62
C SER A 185 -22.51 2.82 4.99
N TRP A 186 -21.25 3.14 5.20
CA TRP A 186 -20.14 2.29 4.79
C TRP A 186 -18.98 2.42 5.76
N GLN A 187 -18.11 1.42 5.71
CA GLN A 187 -16.89 1.37 6.48
C GLN A 187 -15.73 1.05 5.53
N THR A 188 -14.56 1.60 5.81
CA THR A 188 -13.32 1.27 5.10
C THR A 188 -12.38 0.63 6.12
N THR A 189 -11.72 -0.47 5.75
CA THR A 189 -10.70 -1.09 6.61
C THR A 189 -9.38 -0.31 6.53
N SER A 190 -9.08 0.23 5.35
CA SER A 190 -8.01 1.16 5.07
C SER A 190 -8.39 2.08 3.90
N GLU A 191 -7.76 3.24 3.83
CA GLU A 191 -7.84 4.21 2.75
C GLU A 191 -6.42 4.58 2.34
N GLN A 192 -6.17 4.68 1.05
CA GLN A 192 -4.87 5.09 0.54
C GLN A 192 -5.07 6.01 -0.64
N ASN A 193 -4.52 7.22 -0.54
CA ASN A 193 -4.68 8.26 -1.55
C ASN A 193 -6.15 8.52 -1.91
N SER A 194 -7.09 8.27 -0.99
CA SER A 194 -8.52 8.41 -1.25
C SER A 194 -8.95 9.87 -1.08
N ASP A 195 -9.56 10.46 -2.11
CA ASP A 195 -10.00 11.85 -2.07
C ASP A 195 -11.39 11.98 -1.44
N TYR A 196 -12.39 11.34 -2.03
CA TYR A 196 -13.77 11.37 -1.56
C TYR A 196 -14.61 10.20 -2.07
N PHE A 197 -15.78 10.03 -1.46
CA PHE A 197 -16.82 9.10 -1.89
C PHE A 197 -17.99 9.87 -2.48
N ASP A 198 -18.34 9.58 -3.72
CA ASP A 198 -19.58 10.03 -4.34
C ASP A 198 -20.70 9.01 -4.07
N ILE A 199 -21.77 9.46 -3.42
CA ILE A 199 -22.95 8.65 -3.16
C ILE A 199 -23.86 8.80 -4.35
N GLU A 200 -24.12 7.70 -5.06
CA GLU A 200 -24.99 7.69 -6.22
C GLU A 200 -26.27 6.89 -5.95
N HIS A 201 -27.39 7.37 -6.50
CA HIS A 201 -28.72 6.80 -6.33
C HIS A 201 -29.36 6.49 -7.68
N SER A 202 -30.17 5.43 -7.69
CA SER A 202 -30.96 5.02 -8.83
C SER A 202 -32.32 4.48 -8.38
N ASN A 203 -33.33 4.65 -9.22
CA ASN A 203 -34.65 4.01 -9.03
C ASN A 203 -34.78 2.70 -9.82
N ASP A 204 -33.83 2.39 -10.71
CA ASP A 204 -33.90 1.23 -11.63
C ASP A 204 -32.63 0.37 -11.65
N ALA A 205 -31.64 0.71 -10.81
CA ALA A 205 -30.31 0.09 -10.73
C ALA A 205 -29.49 0.16 -12.04
N ARG A 206 -29.87 1.01 -12.99
CA ARG A 206 -29.19 1.19 -14.28
C ARG A 206 -28.64 2.59 -14.42
N TYR A 207 -29.48 3.59 -14.20
CA TYR A 207 -29.09 4.99 -14.29
C TYR A 207 -28.90 5.56 -12.89
N PHE A 208 -27.64 5.84 -12.55
CA PHE A 208 -27.23 6.38 -11.27
C PHE A 208 -26.95 7.88 -11.37
N GLN A 209 -27.47 8.64 -10.41
CA GLN A 209 -27.27 10.07 -10.28
C GLN A 209 -26.57 10.36 -8.94
N LYS A 210 -25.62 11.28 -8.96
CA LYS A 210 -24.92 11.72 -7.75
C LYS A 210 -25.88 12.45 -6.80
N LEU A 211 -25.97 11.99 -5.56
CA LEU A 211 -26.69 12.66 -4.48
C LEU A 211 -25.81 13.64 -3.72
N GLY A 212 -24.54 13.30 -3.51
CA GLY A 212 -23.61 14.09 -2.72
C GLY A 212 -22.23 13.43 -2.64
N SER A 213 -21.31 14.10 -1.95
CA SER A 213 -19.95 13.63 -1.71
C SER A 213 -19.61 13.67 -0.23
N THR A 214 -18.86 12.69 0.23
CA THR A 214 -18.27 12.68 1.57
C THR A 214 -16.75 12.59 1.43
N LYS A 215 -16.03 13.57 1.99
CA LYS A 215 -14.57 13.61 1.96
C LYS A 215 -13.99 12.40 2.69
N ALA A 216 -13.00 11.74 2.08
CA ALA A 216 -12.25 10.64 2.70
C ALA A 216 -11.10 11.18 3.57
N GLN A 217 -10.45 10.34 4.36
CA GLN A 217 -9.33 10.74 5.23
C GLN A 217 -7.99 10.87 4.48
N GLY A 218 -7.95 10.55 3.18
CA GLY A 218 -6.71 10.51 2.42
C GLY A 218 -6.03 9.15 2.54
N THR A 219 -5.05 9.08 3.44
CA THR A 219 -4.35 7.83 3.76
C THR A 219 -4.59 7.49 5.23
N SER A 220 -5.24 6.35 5.48
CA SER A 220 -5.59 5.86 6.80
C SER A 220 -5.50 4.34 6.83
N TYR A 221 -4.73 3.81 7.77
CA TYR A 221 -4.65 2.36 8.03
C TYR A 221 -5.62 1.90 9.14
N GLU A 222 -6.41 2.83 9.68
CA GLU A 222 -7.47 2.55 10.65
C GLU A 222 -8.84 2.46 9.98
N VAL A 223 -9.72 1.69 10.62
CA VAL A 223 -11.12 1.58 10.22
C VAL A 223 -11.84 2.93 10.30
N ARG A 224 -12.46 3.36 9.20
CA ARG A 224 -13.27 4.59 9.15
C ARG A 224 -14.73 4.30 8.87
N ASN A 225 -15.60 5.05 9.54
CA ASN A 225 -17.05 4.89 9.44
C ASN A 225 -17.65 6.14 8.83
N TYR A 226 -18.52 5.94 7.84
CA TYR A 226 -19.18 7.02 7.14
C TYR A 226 -20.67 6.79 7.04
N THR A 227 -21.41 7.89 6.95
CA THR A 227 -22.86 7.87 6.76
C THR A 227 -23.30 9.04 5.90
N TYR A 228 -24.29 8.79 5.06
CA TYR A 228 -24.97 9.79 4.26
C TYR A 228 -26.48 9.58 4.37
N THR A 229 -27.24 10.65 4.60
CA THR A 229 -28.70 10.57 4.70
C THR A 229 -29.36 11.09 3.43
N HIS A 230 -30.01 10.21 2.69
CA HIS A 230 -30.90 10.60 1.60
C HIS A 230 -32.23 11.09 2.19
N GLN A 231 -32.47 12.40 2.12
CA GLN A 231 -33.59 13.08 2.77
C GLN A 231 -34.94 12.88 2.09
N SER A 232 -34.95 12.64 0.78
CA SER A 232 -36.19 12.56 -0.02
C SER A 232 -36.15 11.40 -1.04
N PRO A 233 -35.98 10.15 -0.56
CA PRO A 233 -35.98 8.99 -1.43
C PRO A 233 -37.33 8.76 -2.11
N SER A 234 -37.30 8.21 -3.33
CA SER A 234 -38.50 7.84 -4.07
C SER A 234 -39.31 6.78 -3.32
N LYS A 235 -40.64 6.78 -3.48
CA LYS A 235 -41.45 5.61 -3.05
C LYS A 235 -41.04 4.39 -3.87
N GLY A 236 -41.02 3.22 -3.23
CA GLY A 236 -40.55 1.98 -3.84
C GLY A 236 -39.09 1.67 -3.49
N ILE A 237 -38.45 0.85 -4.32
CA ILE A 237 -37.06 0.43 -4.10
C ILE A 237 -36.13 1.55 -4.56
N ASN A 238 -35.15 1.89 -3.73
CA ASN A 238 -34.09 2.83 -4.03
C ASN A 238 -32.76 2.09 -3.99
N TYR A 239 -31.95 2.25 -5.03
CA TYR A 239 -30.64 1.62 -5.17
C TYR A 239 -29.54 2.63 -4.93
N TYR A 240 -28.44 2.20 -4.33
CA TYR A 240 -27.29 3.04 -4.01
C TYR A 240 -26.00 2.33 -4.36
N ARG A 241 -25.01 3.11 -4.81
CA ARG A 241 -23.61 2.69 -4.93
C ARG A 241 -22.70 3.84 -4.53
N LEU A 242 -21.47 3.50 -4.17
CA LEU A 242 -20.41 4.48 -3.98
C LEU A 242 -19.54 4.50 -5.22
N LYS A 243 -19.18 5.70 -5.65
CA LYS A 243 -18.03 5.94 -6.53
C LYS A 243 -16.90 6.45 -5.65
N GLN A 244 -15.90 5.61 -5.46
CA GLN A 244 -14.69 5.91 -4.69
C GLN A 244 -13.73 6.65 -5.61
N VAL A 245 -13.27 7.84 -5.24
CA VAL A 245 -12.38 8.66 -6.07
C VAL A 245 -11.08 8.90 -5.32
N ASP A 246 -9.96 8.63 -6.00
CA ASP A 246 -8.61 8.82 -5.47
C ASP A 246 -8.07 10.22 -5.80
N MET A 247 -6.99 10.62 -5.13
CA MET A 247 -6.35 11.94 -5.30
C MET A 247 -5.79 12.16 -6.72
N ASP A 248 -5.55 11.08 -7.47
CA ASP A 248 -5.13 11.12 -8.87
C ASP A 248 -6.32 11.16 -9.86
N GLY A 249 -7.56 11.18 -9.33
CA GLY A 249 -8.80 11.22 -10.10
C GLY A 249 -9.28 9.86 -10.64
N LYS A 250 -8.56 8.77 -10.38
CA LYS A 250 -9.07 7.41 -10.67
C LYS A 250 -10.25 7.09 -9.77
N PHE A 251 -11.08 6.15 -10.21
CA PHE A 251 -12.25 5.76 -9.44
C PHE A 251 -12.65 4.29 -9.61
N THR A 252 -13.29 3.77 -8.57
CA THR A 252 -13.90 2.43 -8.52
C THR A 252 -15.33 2.53 -8.00
N TYR A 253 -16.19 1.57 -8.38
CA TYR A 253 -17.55 1.50 -7.87
C TYR A 253 -17.69 0.35 -6.85
N SER A 254 -18.49 0.58 -5.82
CA SER A 254 -18.92 -0.47 -4.89
C SER A 254 -19.94 -1.41 -5.52
N ASN A 255 -20.29 -2.49 -4.80
CA ASN A 255 -21.53 -3.21 -5.03
C ASN A 255 -22.75 -2.28 -4.85
N ILE A 256 -23.90 -2.67 -5.43
CA ILE A 256 -25.16 -1.95 -5.27
C ILE A 256 -25.90 -2.49 -4.05
N VAL A 257 -26.41 -1.59 -3.21
CA VAL A 257 -27.31 -1.90 -2.09
C VAL A 257 -28.66 -1.24 -2.33
N SER A 258 -29.71 -1.71 -1.64
CA SER A 258 -31.05 -1.14 -1.82
C SER A 258 -31.81 -1.01 -0.51
N ALA A 259 -32.74 -0.05 -0.49
CA ALA A 259 -33.70 0.13 0.59
C ALA A 259 -35.06 0.55 0.00
N LYS A 260 -36.15 0.05 0.58
CA LYS A 260 -37.51 0.32 0.11
C LYS A 260 -38.19 1.38 0.97
N ILE A 261 -38.72 2.43 0.35
CA ILE A 261 -39.55 3.46 1.00
C ILE A 261 -41.01 3.23 0.65
N GLY A 262 -41.88 3.46 1.62
CA GLY A 262 -43.30 3.09 1.57
C GLY A 262 -43.65 2.01 2.60
N LYS A 263 -44.94 1.74 2.72
CA LYS A 263 -45.42 0.58 3.47
C LYS A 263 -45.09 -0.65 2.64
N GLU A 264 -44.61 -1.70 3.29
CA GLU A 264 -44.70 -3.00 2.64
C GLU A 264 -46.20 -3.27 2.37
N GLU A 265 -46.56 -3.90 1.26
CA GLU A 265 -47.96 -4.17 0.95
C GLU A 265 -48.41 -5.41 1.71
N ILE A 266 -49.52 -5.33 2.45
CA ILE A 266 -50.10 -6.52 3.10
C ILE A 266 -50.69 -7.36 1.97
N SER A 267 -50.15 -8.56 1.77
CA SER A 267 -50.72 -9.55 0.88
C SER A 267 -51.23 -10.72 1.69
N PHE A 268 -52.31 -11.33 1.23
CA PHE A 268 -52.89 -12.50 1.87
C PHE A 268 -53.17 -13.61 0.84
N TYR A 269 -53.09 -14.85 1.30
CA TYR A 269 -53.31 -16.02 0.47
C TYR A 269 -53.95 -17.17 1.26
N PRO A 270 -54.68 -18.07 0.59
CA PRO A 270 -55.15 -17.93 -0.79
C PRO A 270 -56.24 -16.84 -0.93
N ASN A 271 -56.43 -16.32 -2.14
CA ASN A 271 -57.60 -15.52 -2.52
C ASN A 271 -58.09 -15.99 -3.90
N PRO A 272 -59.26 -16.67 -4.01
CA PRO A 272 -60.27 -16.91 -2.97
C PRO A 272 -59.84 -17.93 -1.90
N ALA A 273 -60.29 -17.74 -0.65
CA ALA A 273 -60.07 -18.66 0.46
C ALA A 273 -61.36 -19.38 0.88
N THR A 274 -61.26 -20.68 1.20
CA THR A 274 -62.33 -21.48 1.80
C THR A 274 -62.03 -21.88 3.26
N GLY A 275 -60.87 -21.48 3.79
CA GLY A 275 -60.39 -21.83 5.12
C GLY A 275 -59.40 -20.80 5.69
N THR A 276 -58.20 -21.23 6.07
CA THR A 276 -57.17 -20.34 6.65
C THR A 276 -56.65 -19.34 5.63
N ILE A 277 -56.54 -18.07 6.06
CA ILE A 277 -55.90 -16.98 5.32
C ILE A 277 -54.57 -16.66 6.02
N SER A 278 -53.49 -16.73 5.26
CA SER A 278 -52.15 -16.34 5.70
C SER A 278 -51.81 -14.95 5.20
N PHE A 279 -51.07 -14.20 6.00
CA PHE A 279 -50.57 -12.86 5.67
C PHE A 279 -49.06 -12.90 5.56
N ASN A 280 -48.49 -12.11 4.65
CA ASN A 280 -47.05 -11.95 4.50
C ASN A 280 -46.37 -11.24 5.68
N ARG A 281 -47.14 -10.78 6.67
CA ARG A 281 -46.66 -10.18 7.92
C ARG A 281 -47.75 -10.17 8.99
N PRO A 282 -47.41 -9.90 10.26
CA PRO A 282 -48.39 -9.69 11.32
C PRO A 282 -49.34 -8.52 11.00
N VAL A 283 -50.62 -8.68 11.31
CA VAL A 283 -51.65 -7.65 11.10
C VAL A 283 -52.43 -7.40 12.39
N GLU A 284 -52.75 -6.13 12.65
CA GLU A 284 -53.36 -5.71 13.91
C GLU A 284 -54.83 -6.13 14.01
N THR A 285 -55.60 -5.98 12.93
CA THR A 285 -57.01 -6.36 12.86
C THR A 285 -57.35 -6.85 11.46
N VAL A 286 -58.09 -7.95 11.39
CA VAL A 286 -58.71 -8.45 10.16
C VAL A 286 -60.21 -8.36 10.34
N THR A 287 -60.89 -7.73 9.38
CA THR A 287 -62.36 -7.68 9.33
C THR A 287 -62.83 -8.23 7.98
N ILE A 288 -63.74 -9.19 8.02
CA ILE A 288 -64.39 -9.77 6.83
C ILE A 288 -65.81 -9.23 6.75
N TYR A 289 -66.19 -8.74 5.58
CA TYR A 289 -67.54 -8.26 5.27
C TYR A 289 -68.21 -9.18 4.26
N ASP A 290 -69.54 -9.31 4.34
CA ASP A 290 -70.32 -9.91 3.26
C ASP A 290 -70.54 -8.92 2.11
N LEU A 291 -71.22 -9.37 1.05
CA LEU A 291 -71.53 -8.56 -0.13
C LEU A 291 -72.47 -7.38 0.19
N MET A 292 -73.12 -7.37 1.34
CA MET A 292 -73.98 -6.29 1.80
C MET A 292 -73.23 -5.32 2.76
N GLY A 293 -71.93 -5.53 2.96
CA GLY A 293 -71.09 -4.72 3.84
C GLY A 293 -71.29 -5.01 5.33
N LYS A 294 -71.98 -6.10 5.69
CA LYS A 294 -72.14 -6.50 7.08
C LYS A 294 -70.88 -7.23 7.56
N GLU A 295 -70.38 -6.85 8.74
CA GLU A 295 -69.26 -7.52 9.38
C GLU A 295 -69.63 -8.99 9.70
N VAL A 296 -68.87 -9.92 9.13
CA VAL A 296 -69.01 -11.38 9.33
C VAL A 296 -68.01 -11.90 10.35
N LEU A 297 -66.80 -11.32 10.37
CA LEU A 297 -65.74 -11.71 11.29
C LEU A 297 -64.83 -10.53 11.60
N LYS A 298 -64.38 -10.42 12.85
CA LYS A 298 -63.34 -9.49 13.28
C LYS A 298 -62.37 -10.18 14.23
N LYS A 299 -61.09 -10.18 13.90
CA LYS A 299 -60.02 -10.77 14.70
C LYS A 299 -58.91 -9.75 14.93
N LYS A 300 -58.43 -9.64 16.18
CA LYS A 300 -57.30 -8.78 16.57
C LYS A 300 -56.03 -9.61 16.75
N GLN A 301 -54.88 -8.99 16.53
CA GLN A 301 -53.53 -9.57 16.68
C GLN A 301 -53.37 -10.90 15.94
N VAL A 302 -53.33 -10.84 14.61
CA VAL A 302 -53.13 -12.03 13.77
C VAL A 302 -51.64 -12.11 13.41
N GLU A 303 -50.99 -13.16 13.89
CA GLU A 303 -49.58 -13.43 13.62
C GLU A 303 -49.38 -13.91 12.16
N SER A 304 -48.20 -13.62 11.60
CA SER A 304 -47.80 -14.17 10.31
C SER A 304 -47.54 -15.66 10.43
N VAL A 305 -48.04 -16.45 9.47
CA VAL A 305 -47.65 -17.84 9.31
C VAL A 305 -46.73 -17.90 8.10
N LEU A 306 -45.42 -17.88 8.35
CA LEU A 306 -44.41 -18.17 7.32
C LEU A 306 -44.41 -19.67 7.01
#